data_AF-A0A5R9KWC6-F1
#
_entry.id   AF-A0A5R9KWC6-F1
#
_cell.length_a   1.000
_cell.length_b   1.000
_cell.length_c   1.000
_cell.angle_alpha   90.00
_cell.angle_beta   90.00
_cell.angle_gamma   90.00
#
_symmetry.space_group_name_H-M   'P 1'
#
loop_
_entity.id
_entity.type
_entity.pdbx_description
1 polymer ?
#
loop_
_entity_poly.entity_id
_entity_poly.type
_entity_poly.pdbx_seq_one_letter_code
_entity_poly.pdbx_strand_id
1 'polypeptide(L)'
;MSTVTRPSKVNESDLKERVVAINRVAKVVKGGRRFSFSAIVVVGDGNGVVGYGLGKANEVTDAIAKGIDDAKKNLIQVPMLKHTVPHEMEGKFSGGFVLIKPAAPGTGVLAGGPMRAVLESAGIKDVLAKSKGSSNPHNVIKATIDALLKMRAPHQIAFQRSVKLDKVFNG
;
A
#
# COMPACT_ATOMS: atom_id res chain seq x y z
N MET A 1 5.92 -13.48 14.92
CA MET A 1 5.71 -13.67 13.46
C MET A 1 4.31 -13.19 13.13
N SER A 2 4.18 -12.03 12.47
CA SER A 2 2.89 -11.50 12.02
C SER A 2 2.35 -12.41 10.91
N THR A 3 1.22 -13.06 11.15
CA THR A 3 0.49 -13.83 10.15
C THR A 3 0.08 -12.88 9.02
N VAL A 4 0.80 -12.91 7.91
CA VAL A 4 0.37 -12.23 6.68
C VAL A 4 -0.83 -13.00 6.18
N THR A 5 -2.04 -12.52 6.50
CA THR A 5 -3.29 -13.10 6.00
C THR A 5 -3.35 -12.85 4.50
N ARG A 6 -2.93 -13.85 3.71
CA ARG A 6 -3.05 -13.82 2.26
C ARG A 6 -4.54 -13.99 1.93
N PRO A 7 -5.19 -13.08 1.18
CA PRO A 7 -6.61 -13.18 0.90
C PRO A 7 -6.91 -14.44 0.08
N SER A 8 -7.87 -15.25 0.52
CA SER A 8 -8.31 -16.45 -0.19
C SER A 8 -9.24 -16.06 -1.34
N LYS A 9 -8.72 -16.18 -2.57
CA LYS A 9 -9.35 -15.94 -3.88
C LYS A 9 -9.64 -14.46 -4.20
N VAL A 10 -8.63 -13.78 -4.72
CA VAL A 10 -8.82 -12.53 -5.46
C VAL A 10 -8.85 -12.89 -6.94
N ASN A 11 -9.91 -12.54 -7.65
CA ASN A 11 -9.96 -12.69 -9.11
C ASN A 11 -8.97 -11.69 -9.72
N GLU A 12 -8.01 -12.19 -10.48
CA GLU A 12 -6.99 -11.32 -11.11
C GLU A 12 -7.60 -10.29 -12.06
N SER A 13 -8.81 -10.53 -12.57
CA SER A 13 -9.55 -9.64 -13.47
C SER A 13 -10.07 -8.36 -12.81
N ASP A 14 -10.28 -8.37 -11.50
CA ASP A 14 -10.91 -7.25 -10.79
C ASP A 14 -9.88 -6.28 -10.20
N LEU A 15 -8.60 -6.62 -10.34
CA LEU A 15 -7.48 -5.85 -9.84
C LEU A 15 -7.23 -4.63 -10.74
N LYS A 16 -7.38 -3.45 -10.16
CA LYS A 16 -7.02 -2.18 -10.79
C LYS A 16 -5.54 -1.91 -10.58
N GLU A 17 -4.87 -1.50 -11.65
CA GLU A 17 -3.45 -1.24 -11.68
C GLU A 17 -3.19 0.26 -11.69
N ARG A 18 -2.19 0.71 -10.94
CA ARG A 18 -1.78 2.11 -10.89
C ARG A 18 -0.27 2.25 -10.86
N VAL A 19 0.26 2.91 -11.88
CA VAL A 19 1.68 3.23 -11.95
C VAL A 19 1.96 4.44 -11.07
N VAL A 20 2.91 4.30 -10.14
CA VAL A 20 3.26 5.38 -9.19
C VAL A 20 4.44 6.20 -9.70
N ALA A 21 5.49 5.52 -10.15
CA ALA A 21 6.70 6.17 -10.63
C ALA A 21 7.38 5.32 -11.69
N ILE A 22 7.94 5.99 -12.69
CA ILE A 22 8.80 5.39 -13.72
C ILE A 22 10.12 6.12 -13.66
N ASN A 23 11.21 5.37 -13.47
CA ASN A 23 12.56 5.89 -13.39
C ASN A 23 13.42 5.31 -14.52
N ARG A 24 14.10 6.17 -15.27
CA ARG A 24 15.15 5.73 -16.19
C ARG A 24 16.46 5.58 -15.42
N VAL A 25 16.96 4.35 -15.31
CA VAL A 25 18.22 4.02 -14.65
C VAL A 25 19.31 3.69 -15.69
N ALA A 26 20.57 3.95 -15.35
CA ALA A 26 21.68 3.75 -16.27
C ALA A 26 22.82 2.95 -15.63
N LYS A 27 23.37 1.99 -16.36
CA LYS A 27 24.62 1.29 -16.02
C LYS A 27 25.72 1.76 -16.96
N VAL A 28 26.81 2.32 -16.41
CA VAL A 28 27.99 2.73 -17.19
C VAL A 28 28.78 1.50 -17.60
N VAL A 29 29.21 1.44 -18.87
CA VAL A 29 30.04 0.38 -19.46
C VAL A 29 31.18 1.01 -20.27
N LYS A 30 32.19 0.22 -20.65
CA LYS A 30 33.39 0.73 -21.36
C LYS A 30 33.08 1.57 -22.62
N GLY A 31 31.97 1.29 -23.30
CA GLY A 31 31.53 1.99 -24.51
C GLY A 31 30.34 2.94 -24.36
N GLY A 32 29.92 3.30 -23.13
CA GLY A 32 28.80 4.23 -22.93
C GLY A 32 27.91 3.91 -21.73
N ARG A 33 26.60 4.14 -21.87
CA ARG A 33 25.61 3.87 -20.81
C ARG A 33 24.50 2.97 -21.36
N ARG A 34 24.25 1.86 -20.67
CA ARG A 34 23.07 1.03 -20.91
C ARG A 34 21.92 1.54 -20.05
N PHE A 35 20.85 1.99 -20.70
CA PHE A 35 19.65 2.45 -20.03
C PHE A 35 18.69 1.29 -19.78
N SER A 36 17.96 1.37 -18.68
CA SER A 36 16.81 0.51 -18.38
C SER A 36 15.75 1.36 -17.68
N PHE A 37 14.51 0.90 -17.69
CA PHE A 37 13.42 1.52 -16.95
C PHE A 37 13.05 0.68 -15.74
N SER A 38 12.80 1.35 -14.63
CA SER A 38 12.24 0.79 -13.40
C SER A 38 10.87 1.39 -13.18
N ALA A 39 9.85 0.56 -13.00
CA ALA A 39 8.48 0.97 -12.73
C ALA A 39 8.05 0.45 -11.36
N ILE A 40 7.45 1.33 -10.56
CA ILE A 40 6.80 0.97 -9.30
C ILE A 40 5.30 1.00 -9.56
N VAL A 41 4.66 -0.15 -9.35
CA VAL A 41 3.23 -0.34 -9.61
C VAL A 41 2.54 -0.76 -8.32
N VAL A 42 1.33 -0.25 -8.15
CA VAL A 42 0.42 -0.65 -7.09
C VAL A 42 -0.79 -1.28 -7.75
N VAL A 43 -1.29 -2.36 -7.16
CA VAL A 43 -2.44 -3.12 -7.66
C VAL A 43 -3.42 -3.30 -6.52
N GLY A 44 -4.73 -3.16 -6.75
CA GLY A 44 -5.74 -3.37 -5.71
C GLY A 44 -7.15 -3.54 -6.26
N ASP A 45 -8.01 -4.15 -5.46
CA ASP A 45 -9.41 -4.43 -5.82
C ASP A 45 -10.39 -3.33 -5.40
N GLY A 46 -9.91 -2.32 -4.66
CA GLY A 46 -10.75 -1.28 -4.08
C GLY A 46 -11.64 -1.76 -2.93
N ASN A 47 -11.45 -2.98 -2.44
CA ASN A 47 -12.26 -3.64 -1.41
C ASN A 47 -11.40 -4.22 -0.27
N GLY A 48 -10.26 -3.59 0.01
CA GLY A 48 -9.40 -3.95 1.13
C GLY A 48 -8.28 -4.91 0.77
N VAL A 49 -8.02 -5.16 -0.51
CA VAL A 49 -6.80 -5.85 -0.97
C VAL A 49 -5.94 -4.90 -1.77
N VAL A 50 -4.65 -4.84 -1.41
CA VAL A 50 -3.66 -4.05 -2.14
C VAL A 50 -2.34 -4.80 -2.20
N GLY A 51 -1.60 -4.63 -3.28
CA GLY A 51 -0.25 -5.11 -3.47
C GLY A 51 0.59 -4.05 -4.16
N TYR A 52 1.91 -4.21 -4.05
CA TYR A 52 2.85 -3.36 -4.75
C TYR A 52 3.95 -4.22 -5.36
N GLY A 53 4.52 -3.74 -6.46
CA GLY A 53 5.56 -4.46 -7.18
C GLY A 53 6.56 -3.50 -7.82
N LEU A 54 7.73 -4.05 -8.10
CA LEU A 54 8.79 -3.36 -8.82
C LEU A 54 9.15 -4.16 -10.07
N GLY A 55 9.00 -3.53 -11.22
CA GLY A 55 9.42 -4.10 -12.49
C GLY A 55 10.61 -3.35 -13.08
N LYS A 56 11.51 -4.09 -13.73
CA LYS A 56 12.64 -3.51 -14.45
C LYS A 56 12.81 -4.18 -15.81
N ALA A 57 12.92 -3.38 -16.85
CA ALA A 57 13.13 -3.84 -18.23
C ALA A 57 13.86 -2.80 -19.07
N ASN A 58 14.14 -3.13 -20.33
CA ASN A 58 14.75 -2.18 -21.28
C ASN A 58 13.72 -1.22 -21.86
N GLU A 59 12.46 -1.62 -21.92
CA GLU A 59 11.32 -0.80 -22.34
C GLU A 59 10.39 -0.48 -21.17
N VAL A 60 9.59 0.58 -21.32
CA VAL A 60 8.71 1.08 -20.26
C VAL A 60 7.51 0.15 -20.04
N THR A 61 6.88 -0.30 -21.12
CA THR A 61 5.73 -1.22 -21.10
C THR A 61 6.08 -2.54 -20.42
N ASP A 62 7.21 -3.13 -20.80
CA ASP A 62 7.73 -4.35 -20.18
C ASP A 62 8.03 -4.17 -18.68
N ALA A 63 8.57 -3.00 -18.30
CA ALA A 63 8.85 -2.72 -16.90
C ALA A 63 7.55 -2.62 -16.09
N ILE A 64 6.49 -2.04 -16.66
CA ILE A 64 5.17 -1.96 -16.02
C ILE A 64 4.56 -3.35 -15.90
N ALA A 65 4.54 -4.15 -16.97
CA ALA A 65 4.03 -5.53 -16.97
C ALA A 65 4.69 -6.38 -15.89
N LYS A 66 6.02 -6.36 -15.80
CA LYS A 66 6.75 -7.07 -14.74
C LYS A 66 6.43 -6.55 -13.34
N GLY A 67 6.17 -5.26 -13.20
CA GLY A 67 5.77 -4.64 -11.93
C GLY A 67 4.37 -5.09 -11.49
N ILE A 68 3.44 -5.26 -12.44
CA ILE A 68 2.11 -5.79 -12.20
C ILE A 68 2.18 -7.24 -11.73
N ASP A 69 2.95 -8.08 -12.43
CA ASP A 69 3.10 -9.50 -12.09
C ASP A 69 3.72 -9.70 -10.69
N ASP A 70 4.67 -8.84 -10.32
CA ASP A 70 5.26 -8.82 -8.99
C ASP A 70 4.24 -8.34 -7.93
N ALA A 71 3.46 -7.30 -8.23
CA ALA A 71 2.45 -6.77 -7.32
C ALA A 71 1.34 -7.79 -7.02
N LYS A 72 0.89 -8.57 -8.02
CA LYS A 72 -0.11 -9.63 -7.86
C LYS A 72 0.36 -10.75 -6.92
N LYS A 73 1.67 -10.98 -6.80
CA LYS A 73 2.23 -11.97 -5.86
C LYS A 73 2.22 -11.45 -4.42
N ASN A 74 2.36 -10.14 -4.25
CA ASN A 74 2.54 -9.45 -2.97
C ASN A 74 1.24 -8.77 -2.46
N LEU A 75 0.10 -9.42 -2.64
CA LEU A 75 -1.19 -8.93 -2.15
C LEU A 75 -1.29 -9.06 -0.62
N ILE A 76 -1.76 -7.99 0.01
CA ILE A 76 -2.04 -7.92 1.44
C ILE A 76 -3.50 -7.54 1.68
N GLN A 77 -4.06 -8.03 2.78
CA GLN A 77 -5.38 -7.64 3.25
C GLN A 77 -5.26 -6.46 4.22
N VAL A 78 -5.98 -5.38 3.93
CA VAL A 78 -6.01 -4.15 4.72
C VAL A 78 -7.23 -4.17 5.64
N PRO A 79 -7.06 -3.98 6.97
CA PRO A 79 -8.19 -3.85 7.87
C PRO A 79 -8.85 -2.48 7.65
N MET A 80 -10.12 -2.49 7.22
CA MET A 80 -10.91 -1.28 6.98
C MET A 80 -12.17 -1.29 7.85
N LEU A 81 -12.63 -0.10 8.21
CA LEU A 81 -13.90 0.10 8.90
C LEU A 81 -14.78 1.04 8.05
N LYS A 82 -15.81 0.49 7.41
CA LYS A 82 -16.68 1.18 6.45
C LYS A 82 -15.89 1.78 5.27
N HIS A 83 -15.45 3.03 5.39
CA HIS A 83 -14.78 3.79 4.34
C HIS A 83 -13.40 4.35 4.77
N THR A 84 -12.97 4.07 6.01
CA THR A 84 -11.74 4.60 6.60
C THR A 84 -10.93 3.52 7.34
N VAL A 85 -9.76 3.90 7.84
CA VAL A 85 -8.89 3.05 8.66
C VAL A 85 -9.41 2.94 10.11
N PRO A 86 -9.14 1.85 10.86
CA PRO A 86 -9.72 1.67 12.19
C PRO A 86 -9.19 2.62 13.27
N HIS A 87 -7.90 2.95 13.23
CA HIS A 87 -7.22 3.82 14.18
C HIS A 87 -5.99 4.45 13.53
N GLU A 88 -5.39 5.45 14.19
CA GLU A 88 -4.15 6.06 13.72
C GLU A 88 -2.97 5.10 13.88
N MET A 89 -2.09 5.07 12.88
CA MET A 89 -0.90 4.24 12.91
C MET A 89 0.25 4.92 12.18
N GLU A 90 1.45 4.72 12.71
CA GLU A 90 2.70 5.14 12.09
C GLU A 90 3.43 3.94 11.47
N GLY A 91 3.90 4.11 10.23
CA GLY A 91 4.68 3.13 9.50
C GLY A 91 6.07 3.67 9.20
N LYS A 92 7.06 2.78 9.29
CA LYS A 92 8.46 3.14 9.02
C LYS A 92 9.13 2.07 8.18
N PHE A 93 9.70 2.49 7.06
CA PHE A 93 10.54 1.65 6.23
C PHE A 93 11.75 2.43 5.74
N SER A 94 12.95 2.03 6.18
CA SER A 94 14.18 2.79 5.93
C SER A 94 14.00 4.27 6.33
N GLY A 95 14.31 5.22 5.45
CA GLY A 95 14.05 6.65 5.66
C GLY A 95 12.60 7.11 5.44
N GLY A 96 11.70 6.22 5.01
CA GLY A 96 10.27 6.53 4.84
C GLY A 96 9.54 6.45 6.18
N PHE A 97 8.86 7.53 6.56
CA PHE A 97 8.06 7.61 7.78
C PHE A 97 6.70 8.21 7.47
N VAL A 98 5.64 7.44 7.70
CA VAL A 98 4.27 7.78 7.29
C VAL A 98 3.35 7.70 8.50
N LEU A 99 2.53 8.73 8.69
CA LEU A 99 1.40 8.73 9.61
C LEU A 99 0.12 8.56 8.82
N ILE A 100 -0.73 7.63 9.23
CA ILE A 100 -2.08 7.43 8.69
C ILE A 100 -3.08 7.62 9.83
N LYS A 101 -4.09 8.44 9.62
CA LYS A 101 -5.13 8.76 10.60
C LYS A 101 -6.53 8.63 9.98
N PRO A 102 -7.51 8.04 10.70
CA PRO A 102 -8.89 8.01 10.23
C PRO A 102 -9.46 9.42 10.06
N ALA A 103 -10.40 9.55 9.13
CA ALA A 103 -11.07 10.80 8.83
C ALA A 103 -12.59 10.63 8.91
N ALA A 104 -13.30 11.75 9.05
CA ALA A 104 -14.75 11.75 8.99
C ALA A 104 -15.24 11.44 7.56
N PRO A 105 -16.45 10.88 7.40
CA PRO A 105 -17.01 10.60 6.08
C PRO A 105 -17.06 11.87 5.22
N GLY A 106 -16.63 11.80 3.97
CA GLY A 106 -16.63 12.93 3.04
C GLY A 106 -15.36 13.79 3.08
N THR A 107 -14.32 13.40 3.81
CA THR A 107 -13.02 14.08 3.82
C THR A 107 -12.22 13.79 2.54
N GLY A 108 -12.41 12.60 1.96
CA GLY A 108 -11.61 12.14 0.83
C GLY A 108 -10.20 11.66 1.24
N VAL A 109 -9.40 11.30 0.23
CA VAL A 109 -8.03 10.79 0.42
C VAL A 109 -7.01 11.93 0.38
N LEU A 110 -6.72 12.47 1.57
CA LEU A 110 -5.71 13.51 1.77
C LEU A 110 -4.36 12.87 2.07
N ALA A 111 -3.67 12.47 1.00
CA ALA A 111 -2.38 11.80 1.06
C ALA A 111 -1.42 12.29 -0.05
N GLY A 112 -0.11 12.19 0.21
CA GLY A 112 0.91 12.42 -0.82
C GLY A 112 0.87 11.34 -1.92
N GLY A 113 1.31 11.68 -3.14
CA GLY A 113 1.12 10.86 -4.36
C GLY A 113 1.34 9.35 -4.21
N PRO A 114 2.49 8.87 -3.72
CA PRO A 114 2.74 7.43 -3.56
C PRO A 114 1.80 6.75 -2.55
N MET A 115 1.48 7.43 -1.44
CA MET A 115 0.54 6.92 -0.43
C MET A 115 -0.88 6.92 -0.96
N ARG A 116 -1.27 7.97 -1.69
CA ARG A 116 -2.59 8.11 -2.31
C ARG A 116 -2.87 6.94 -3.25
N ALA A 117 -1.89 6.57 -4.08
CA ALA A 117 -2.03 5.42 -4.98
C ALA A 117 -2.33 4.12 -4.21
N VAL A 118 -1.68 3.90 -3.06
CA VAL A 118 -1.92 2.71 -2.20
C VAL A 118 -3.30 2.78 -1.55
N LEU A 119 -3.65 3.91 -0.93
CA LEU A 119 -4.89 4.06 -0.17
C LEU A 119 -6.14 3.99 -1.08
N GLU A 120 -6.08 4.62 -2.26
CA GLU A 120 -7.17 4.55 -3.24
C GLU A 120 -7.30 3.13 -3.82
N SER A 121 -6.19 2.46 -4.12
CA SER A 121 -6.22 1.08 -4.64
C SER A 121 -6.72 0.08 -3.58
N ALA A 122 -6.47 0.35 -2.29
CA ALA A 122 -7.01 -0.44 -1.20
C ALA A 122 -8.53 -0.21 -0.99
N GLY A 123 -9.12 0.84 -1.55
CA GLY A 123 -10.55 1.15 -1.37
C GLY A 123 -10.87 2.12 -0.24
N ILE A 124 -9.86 2.73 0.37
CA ILE A 124 -10.05 3.72 1.43
C ILE A 124 -10.48 5.04 0.78
N LYS A 125 -11.64 5.56 1.21
CA LYS A 125 -12.19 6.81 0.66
C LYS A 125 -11.86 8.00 1.53
N ASP A 126 -11.83 7.83 2.85
CA ASP A 126 -11.65 8.92 3.80
C ASP A 126 -10.44 8.65 4.69
N VAL A 127 -9.36 9.42 4.52
CA VAL A 127 -8.13 9.24 5.32
C VAL A 127 -7.25 10.46 5.26
N LEU A 128 -6.62 10.77 6.39
CA LEU A 128 -5.56 11.77 6.49
C LEU A 128 -4.21 11.04 6.57
N ALA A 129 -3.33 11.24 5.59
CA ALA A 129 -2.01 10.63 5.59
C ALA A 129 -0.91 11.63 5.28
N LYS A 130 0.17 11.59 6.07
CA LYS A 130 1.33 12.48 5.90
C LYS A 130 2.63 11.67 5.91
N SER A 131 3.46 11.90 4.91
CA SER A 131 4.86 11.50 4.97
C SER A 131 5.62 12.56 5.78
N LYS A 132 6.19 12.13 6.91
CA LYS A 132 7.02 12.94 7.82
C LYS A 132 8.53 12.71 7.59
N GLY A 133 8.90 11.86 6.63
CA GLY A 133 10.28 11.48 6.34
C GLY A 133 10.65 11.67 4.87
N SER A 134 11.30 10.66 4.29
CA SER A 134 11.72 10.66 2.89
C SER A 134 10.55 10.80 1.91
N SER A 135 10.80 11.51 0.81
CA SER A 135 9.88 11.64 -0.32
C SER A 135 10.05 10.55 -1.40
N ASN A 136 10.96 9.59 -1.20
CA ASN A 136 11.21 8.53 -2.17
C ASN A 136 9.98 7.59 -2.30
N PRO A 137 9.34 7.49 -3.49
CA PRO A 137 8.14 6.68 -3.69
C PRO A 137 8.29 5.22 -3.23
N HIS A 138 9.46 4.61 -3.46
CA HIS A 138 9.71 3.23 -3.08
C HIS A 138 9.62 3.02 -1.56
N ASN A 139 10.20 3.93 -0.78
CA ASN A 139 10.21 3.82 0.68
C ASN A 139 8.86 4.23 1.27
N VAL A 140 8.21 5.24 0.70
CA VAL A 140 6.90 5.72 1.14
C VAL A 140 5.83 4.64 0.96
N ILE A 141 5.80 3.94 -0.17
CA ILE A 141 4.85 2.82 -0.39
C ILE A 141 5.08 1.73 0.65
N LYS A 142 6.32 1.29 0.85
CA LYS A 142 6.65 0.24 1.83
C LYS A 142 6.31 0.66 3.26
N ALA A 143 6.56 1.92 3.63
CA ALA A 143 6.18 2.45 4.94
C ALA A 143 4.65 2.53 5.11
N THR A 144 3.91 2.84 4.04
CA THR A 144 2.45 2.86 4.06
C THR A 144 1.88 1.46 4.26
N ILE A 145 2.42 0.48 3.54
CA ILE A 145 2.05 -0.94 3.67
C ILE A 145 2.37 -1.46 5.08
N ASP A 146 3.53 -1.10 5.64
CA ASP A 146 3.91 -1.42 7.02
C ASP A 146 2.92 -0.83 8.04
N ALA A 147 2.47 0.42 7.86
CA ALA A 147 1.44 1.02 8.71
C ALA A 147 0.12 0.24 8.63
N LEU A 148 -0.34 -0.11 7.42
CA LEU A 148 -1.60 -0.82 7.21
C LEU A 148 -1.58 -2.25 7.78
N LEU A 149 -0.44 -2.94 7.71
CA LEU A 149 -0.27 -4.28 8.28
C LEU A 149 -0.27 -4.29 9.81
N LYS A 150 0.16 -3.20 10.44
CA LYS A 150 0.16 -3.05 11.90
C LYS A 150 -1.21 -2.74 12.48
N MET A 151 -2.11 -2.18 11.66
CA MET A 151 -3.48 -1.92 12.07
C MET A 151 -4.20 -3.23 12.37
N ARG A 152 -5.11 -3.17 13.33
CA ARG A 152 -5.97 -4.29 13.74
C ARG A 152 -7.42 -3.88 13.69
N ALA A 153 -8.26 -4.76 13.17
CA ALA A 153 -9.70 -4.52 13.14
C ALA A 153 -10.29 -4.65 14.57
N PRO A 154 -11.35 -3.91 14.92
CA PRO A 154 -11.99 -4.00 16.24
C PRO A 154 -12.42 -5.42 16.60
N HIS A 155 -12.94 -6.18 15.63
CA HIS A 155 -13.33 -7.58 15.83
C HIS A 155 -12.14 -8.47 16.23
N GLN A 156 -10.96 -8.26 15.62
CA GLN A 156 -9.75 -9.03 15.96
C GLN A 156 -9.30 -8.73 17.39
N ILE A 157 -9.41 -7.47 17.84
CA ILE A 157 -9.08 -7.08 19.22
C ILE A 157 -10.09 -7.65 20.21
N ALA A 158 -11.39 -7.63 19.89
CA ALA A 158 -12.43 -8.22 20.72
C ALA A 158 -12.19 -9.72 20.94
N PHE A 159 -11.90 -10.44 19.85
CA PHE A 159 -11.55 -11.86 19.89
C PHE A 159 -10.28 -12.11 20.71
N GLN A 160 -9.20 -11.36 20.47
CA GLN A 160 -7.94 -11.50 21.19
C GLN A 160 -8.10 -11.26 22.71
N ARG A 161 -8.99 -10.34 23.10
CA ARG A 161 -9.27 -10.01 24.50
C ARG A 161 -10.38 -10.87 25.12
N SER A 162 -11.04 -11.74 24.35
CA SER A 162 -12.23 -12.51 24.78
C SER A 162 -13.34 -11.66 25.40
N VAL A 163 -13.54 -10.44 24.88
CA VAL A 163 -14.61 -9.52 25.32
C VAL A 163 -15.59 -9.26 24.19
N LYS A 164 -16.84 -8.91 24.54
CA LYS A 164 -17.85 -8.49 23.56
C LYS A 164 -17.41 -7.20 22.85
N LEU A 165 -17.85 -7.05 21.60
CA LEU A 165 -17.50 -5.91 20.74
C LEU A 165 -17.91 -4.57 21.39
N ASP A 166 -19.07 -4.50 22.05
CA ASP A 166 -19.56 -3.29 22.70
C ASP A 166 -18.61 -2.78 23.79
N LYS A 167 -17.96 -3.70 24.52
CA LYS A 167 -16.99 -3.34 25.57
C LYS A 167 -15.70 -2.74 24.98
N VAL A 168 -15.36 -3.07 23.72
CA VAL A 168 -14.19 -2.50 23.05
C VAL A 168 -14.44 -1.03 22.66
N PHE A 169 -15.68 -0.68 22.34
CA PHE A 169 -16.03 0.69 21.95
C PHE A 169 -16.37 1.58 23.16
N ASN A 170 -17.03 1.02 24.18
CA ASN A 170 -17.60 1.81 25.29
C ASN A 170 -16.81 1.73 26.61
N GLY A 171 -15.78 0.88 26.70
CA GLY A 171 -14.99 0.67 27.93
C GLY A 171 -15.57 -0.38 28.86
#